data_AF-X0VKQ0-F1
#
_entry.id   AF-X0VKQ0-F1
#
_cell.length_a   1.000
_cell.length_b   1.000
_cell.length_c   1.000
_cell.angle_alpha   90.00
_cell.angle_beta   90.00
_cell.angle_gamma   90.00
#
_symmetry.space_group_name_H-M   'P 1'
#
loop_
_entity.id
_entity.type
_entity.pdbx_description
1 polymer ?
#
loop_
_entity_poly.entity_id
_entity_poly.type
_entity_poly.pdbx_seq_one_letter_code
_entity_poly.pdbx_strand_id
1 'polypeptide(L)'
;DRAEIEIAYAIGVAHPVSVSVETFGTQKVDHELIDRLIGEHFDLRPAAIVRHLDLRRPIYRPTAVYGHFGREDIDAPWEKTDKADLLRREAGLPLAEGARR
;
A
#
# COMPACT_ATOMS: atom_id res chain seq x y z
N ASP A 1 -0.89 -7.91 -14.39
CA ASP A 1 -1.47 -6.61 -13.97
C ASP A 1 -0.41 -5.78 -13.27
N ARG A 2 -0.54 -4.46 -13.28
CA ARG A 2 0.44 -3.54 -12.66
C ARG A 2 -0.24 -2.26 -12.20
N ALA A 3 0.32 -1.65 -11.17
CA ALA A 3 -0.10 -0.34 -10.66
C ALA A 3 1.14 0.42 -10.15
N GLU A 4 1.10 1.73 -10.29
CA GLU A 4 2.06 2.69 -9.76
C GLU A 4 1.30 3.71 -8.91
N ILE A 5 1.91 4.12 -7.80
CA ILE A 5 1.36 5.12 -6.88
C ILE A 5 2.37 6.25 -6.69
N GLU A 6 1.89 7.48 -6.79
CA GLU A 6 2.67 8.68 -6.50
C GLU A 6 2.04 9.43 -5.33
N ILE A 7 2.88 9.90 -4.39
CA ILE A 7 2.44 10.65 -3.21
C ILE A 7 3.34 11.86 -3.02
N ALA A 8 2.75 13.04 -2.90
CA ALA A 8 3.47 14.29 -2.69
C ALA A 8 3.14 14.90 -1.32
N TYR A 9 4.14 15.47 -0.63
CA TYR A 9 3.98 16.18 0.64
C TYR A 9 4.61 17.57 0.57
N ALA A 10 4.03 18.51 1.30
CA ALA A 10 4.67 19.78 1.63
C ALA A 10 5.22 19.72 3.06
N ILE A 11 6.41 20.28 3.29
CA ILE A 11 7.03 20.34 4.62
C ILE A 11 6.06 21.03 5.60
N GLY A 12 5.80 20.37 6.74
CA GLY A 12 4.89 20.89 7.77
C GLY A 12 3.41 20.54 7.55
N VAL A 13 3.05 19.89 6.43
CA VAL A 13 1.67 19.44 6.15
C VAL A 13 1.56 17.94 6.39
N ALA A 14 0.62 17.53 7.24
CA ALA A 14 0.47 16.13 7.63
C ALA A 14 -0.16 15.27 6.52
N HIS A 15 -1.20 15.77 5.86
CA HIS A 15 -1.84 15.06 4.75
C HIS A 15 -1.03 15.26 3.45
N PRO A 16 -0.99 14.27 2.56
CA PRO A 16 -0.38 14.46 1.25
C PRO A 16 -1.11 15.58 0.49
N VAL A 17 -0.36 16.35 -0.28
CA VAL A 17 -0.91 17.37 -1.18
C VAL A 17 -1.44 16.76 -2.47
N SER A 18 -0.97 15.57 -2.83
CA SER A 18 -1.44 14.78 -3.97
C SER A 18 -1.23 13.29 -3.72
N VAL A 19 -2.18 12.48 -4.19
CA VAL A 19 -2.10 11.02 -4.31
C VAL A 19 -2.61 10.66 -5.70
N SER A 20 -1.83 9.92 -6.48
CA SER A 20 -2.17 9.53 -7.86
C SER A 20 -1.89 8.05 -8.08
N VAL A 21 -2.73 7.39 -8.88
CA VAL A 21 -2.57 5.98 -9.24
C VAL A 21 -2.66 5.79 -10.74
N GLU A 22 -1.66 5.12 -11.30
CA GLU A 22 -1.63 4.68 -12.70
C GLU A 22 -1.64 3.15 -12.75
N THR A 23 -2.59 2.58 -13.48
CA THR A 23 -2.80 1.12 -13.60
C THR A 23 -2.41 0.58 -14.97
N PHE A 24 -1.96 1.46 -15.86
CA PHE A 24 -1.50 1.20 -17.22
C PHE A 24 -2.50 0.35 -18.02
N GLY A 25 -3.80 0.62 -17.85
CA GLY A 25 -4.89 -0.09 -18.49
C GLY A 25 -5.19 -1.48 -17.94
N THR A 26 -4.61 -1.88 -16.79
CA THR A 26 -4.82 -3.22 -16.20
C THR A 26 -5.83 -3.27 -15.05
N GLN A 27 -6.45 -2.14 -14.72
CA GLN A 27 -7.48 -2.03 -13.69
C GLN A 27 -8.68 -2.93 -13.99
N LYS A 28 -9.31 -3.44 -12.93
CA LYS A 28 -10.53 -4.27 -13.01
C LYS A 28 -11.79 -3.52 -12.60
N VAL A 29 -11.62 -2.31 -12.09
CA VAL A 29 -12.66 -1.41 -11.61
C VAL A 29 -12.30 0.01 -12.01
N ASP A 30 -13.25 0.93 -11.92
CA ASP A 30 -13.04 2.33 -12.27
C ASP A 30 -11.99 3.00 -11.37
N HIS A 31 -11.25 3.96 -11.94
CA HIS A 31 -10.21 4.70 -11.21
C HIS A 31 -10.78 5.44 -9.99
N GLU A 32 -11.98 6.02 -10.10
CA GLU A 32 -12.65 6.69 -8.98
C GLU A 32 -12.88 5.74 -7.79
N LEU A 33 -13.15 4.46 -8.05
CA LEU A 33 -13.28 3.46 -7.01
C LEU A 33 -11.93 3.16 -6.35
N ILE A 34 -10.85 3.08 -7.13
CA ILE A 34 -9.49 2.88 -6.63
C ILE A 34 -9.10 4.02 -5.70
N ASP A 35 -9.29 5.27 -6.16
CA ASP A 35 -8.97 6.47 -5.38
C ASP A 35 -9.75 6.53 -4.07
N ARG A 36 -11.05 6.20 -4.12
CA ARG A 36 -11.91 6.13 -2.93
C ARG A 36 -11.40 5.09 -1.94
N LEU A 37 -11.10 3.86 -2.40
CA LEU A 37 -10.61 2.79 -1.54
C LEU A 37 -9.26 3.13 -0.92
N ILE A 38 -8.38 3.83 -1.64
CA ILE A 38 -7.11 4.30 -1.07
C ILE A 38 -7.38 5.29 0.08
N GLY A 39 -8.25 6.28 -0.16
CA GLY A 39 -8.62 7.27 0.86
C GLY A 39 -9.30 6.68 2.10
N GLU A 40 -10.05 5.59 1.94
CA GLU A 40 -10.76 4.92 3.04
C GLU A 40 -9.84 4.00 3.86
N HIS A 41 -8.91 3.29 3.21
CA HIS A 41 -8.15 2.21 3.87
C HIS A 41 -6.73 2.56 4.27
N PHE A 42 -6.19 3.65 3.73
CA PHE A 42 -4.80 4.06 3.94
C PHE A 42 -4.73 5.49 4.47
N ASP A 43 -4.41 5.61 5.76
CA ASP A 43 -4.06 6.90 6.35
C ASP A 43 -2.60 7.24 5.99
N LEU A 44 -2.45 7.99 4.89
CA LEU A 44 -1.16 8.36 4.32
C LEU A 44 -0.46 9.51 5.06
N ARG A 45 -0.90 9.91 6.26
CA ARG A 45 -0.11 10.87 7.04
C ARG A 45 1.19 10.21 7.53
N PRO A 46 2.35 10.90 7.56
CA PRO A 46 3.62 10.29 7.98
C PRO A 46 3.57 9.58 9.34
N ALA A 47 2.92 10.19 10.34
CA ALA A 47 2.77 9.59 11.66
C ALA A 47 1.86 8.34 11.66
N ALA A 48 0.87 8.29 10.78
CA ALA A 48 -0.03 7.16 10.63
C ALA A 48 0.66 6.01 9.89
N ILE A 49 1.43 6.29 8.84
CA ILE A 49 2.29 5.30 8.15
C ILE A 49 3.23 4.64 9.16
N VAL A 50 3.94 5.44 9.97
CA VAL A 50 4.86 4.94 11.00
C VAL A 50 4.15 4.04 12.01
N ARG A 51 2.93 4.40 12.43
CA ARG A 51 2.13 3.62 13.38
C ARG A 51 1.59 2.33 12.75
N HIS A 52 1.06 2.41 11.54
CA HIS A 52 0.41 1.29 10.87
C HIS A 52 1.40 0.19 10.50
N LEU A 53 2.57 0.59 9.98
CA LEU A 53 3.65 -0.33 9.63
C LEU A 53 4.59 -0.64 10.81
N ASP A 54 4.32 -0.11 12.01
CA ASP A 54 5.14 -0.27 13.21
C ASP A 54 6.64 -0.05 12.96
N LEU A 55 6.97 1.13 12.40
CA LEU A 55 8.31 1.43 11.87
C LEU A 55 9.33 1.87 12.93
N ARG A 56 8.92 2.19 14.16
CA ARG A 56 9.84 2.65 15.23
C ARG A 56 10.53 1.48 15.93
N ARG A 57 11.17 0.62 15.13
CA ARG A 57 11.87 -0.61 15.56
C ARG A 57 13.17 -0.78 14.76
N PRO A 58 14.17 -1.53 15.28
CA PRO A 58 15.46 -1.70 14.62
C PRO A 58 15.41 -2.74 13.47
N ILE A 59 14.56 -2.52 12.45
CA ILE A 59 14.30 -3.47 11.35
C ILE A 59 15.07 -3.15 10.04
N TYR A 60 15.81 -2.04 10.00
CA TYR A 60 16.36 -1.51 8.74
C TYR A 60 17.69 -2.10 8.28
N ARG A 61 18.45 -2.75 9.17
CA ARG A 61 19.79 -3.27 8.81
C ARG A 61 19.74 -4.31 7.67
N PRO A 62 18.81 -5.29 7.67
CA PRO A 62 18.67 -6.24 6.57
C PRO A 62 18.29 -5.61 5.23
N THR A 63 17.63 -4.43 5.23
CA THR A 63 17.19 -3.77 3.99
C THR A 63 18.33 -3.04 3.26
N ALA A 64 19.51 -2.90 3.89
CA ALA A 64 20.64 -2.15 3.34
C ALA A 64 21.36 -2.87 2.17
N VAL A 65 21.02 -4.14 1.92
CA VAL A 65 21.56 -4.97 0.85
C VAL A 65 20.44 -5.81 0.24
N TYR A 66 20.59 -6.16 -1.04
CA TYR A 66 19.63 -6.98 -1.78
C TYR A 66 18.24 -6.36 -1.98
N GLY A 67 18.07 -5.07 -1.69
CA GLY A 67 16.85 -4.30 -1.98
C GLY A 67 15.87 -4.25 -0.80
N HIS A 68 14.96 -3.26 -0.86
CA HIS A 68 13.95 -3.01 0.18
C HIS A 68 12.61 -3.72 -0.05
N PHE A 69 12.32 -4.09 -1.30
CA PHE A 69 11.01 -4.60 -1.73
C PHE A 69 11.10 -6.02 -2.30
N GLY A 70 9.99 -6.76 -2.24
CA GLY A 70 9.86 -8.11 -2.79
C GLY A 70 10.63 -9.17 -1.99
N ARG A 71 10.88 -8.93 -0.71
CA ARG A 71 11.68 -9.80 0.15
C ARG A 71 10.84 -10.37 1.29
N GLU A 72 10.77 -11.70 1.35
CA GLU A 72 9.98 -12.44 2.35
C GLU A 72 10.82 -12.97 3.53
N ASP A 73 12.14 -12.85 3.46
CA ASP A 73 13.10 -13.37 4.46
C ASP A 73 13.50 -12.34 5.54
N ILE A 74 12.90 -11.15 5.53
CA ILE A 74 13.16 -10.06 6.48
C ILE A 74 11.85 -9.53 7.09
N ASP A 75 11.95 -8.85 8.24
CA ASP A 75 10.81 -8.11 8.81
C ASP A 75 10.58 -6.81 8.03
N ALA A 76 9.87 -6.92 6.90
CA ALA A 76 9.44 -5.81 6.04
C ALA A 76 7.91 -5.65 6.12
N PRO A 77 7.37 -4.84 7.05
CA PRO A 77 5.93 -4.74 7.27
C PRO A 77 5.17 -4.21 6.04
N TRP A 78 5.82 -3.47 5.14
CA TRP A 78 5.23 -2.96 3.90
C TRP A 78 5.01 -4.03 2.82
N GLU A 79 5.61 -5.22 2.94
CA GLU A 79 5.39 -6.34 2.01
C GLU A 79 4.12 -7.14 2.34
N LYS A 80 3.49 -6.88 3.48
CA LYS A 80 2.28 -7.60 3.90
C LYS A 80 1.09 -7.23 3.00
N THR A 81 0.36 -8.24 2.57
CA THR A 81 -0.84 -8.11 1.72
C THR A 81 -2.14 -8.27 2.52
N ASP A 82 -2.12 -7.92 3.80
CA ASP A 82 -3.24 -8.10 4.75
C ASP A 82 -4.51 -7.32 4.40
N LYS A 83 -4.40 -6.25 3.61
CA LYS A 83 -5.53 -5.49 3.06
C LYS A 83 -6.05 -6.01 1.73
N ALA A 84 -5.39 -6.95 1.06
CA ALA A 84 -5.76 -7.37 -0.30
C ALA A 84 -7.19 -7.94 -0.37
N ASP A 85 -7.56 -8.84 0.54
CA ASP A 85 -8.90 -9.41 0.60
C ASP A 85 -9.97 -8.38 0.97
N LEU A 86 -9.63 -7.44 1.86
CA LEU A 86 -10.52 -6.33 2.23
C LEU A 86 -10.84 -5.46 1.00
N LEU A 87 -9.80 -4.97 0.31
CA LEU A 87 -9.94 -4.14 -0.88
C LEU A 87 -10.72 -4.87 -1.99
N ARG A 88 -10.45 -6.17 -2.18
CA ARG A 88 -11.13 -6.98 -3.19
C ARG A 88 -12.63 -7.11 -2.94
N ARG A 89 -13.02 -7.33 -1.68
CA ARG A 89 -14.45 -7.37 -1.30
C ARG A 89 -15.12 -6.03 -1.50
N GLU A 90 -14.49 -4.94 -1.07
CA GLU A 90 -15.08 -3.60 -1.20
C GLU A 90 -15.11 -3.08 -2.64
N ALA A 91 -14.23 -3.60 -3.49
CA ALA A 91 -14.28 -3.40 -4.94
C ALA A 91 -15.38 -4.22 -5.63
N GLY A 92 -16.12 -5.08 -4.91
CA GLY A 92 -17.16 -5.94 -5.49
C GLY A 92 -16.62 -7.09 -6.34
N LEU A 93 -15.34 -7.44 -6.19
CA LEU A 93 -14.70 -8.50 -6.97
C LEU A 93 -14.80 -9.87 -6.25
N PRO A 94 -14.95 -10.97 -6.99
CA PRO A 94 -14.99 -12.31 -6.39
C PRO A 94 -13.64 -12.62 -5.75
N LEU A 95 -13.60 -13.16 -4.52
CA LEU A 95 -12.34 -13.51 -3.82
C LEU A 95 -11.42 -14.36 -4.70
N ALA A 96 -10.10 -14.15 -4.59
CA ALA A 96 -9.14 -14.92 -5.36
C ALA A 96 -9.18 -16.39 -4.92
N GLU A 97 -9.30 -17.30 -5.88
CA GLU A 97 -9.15 -18.74 -5.62
C GLU A 97 -7.70 -19.01 -5.18
N GLY A 98 -7.47 -19.17 -3.88
CA GLY A 98 -6.14 -19.49 -3.33
C GLY A 98 -5.75 -18.80 -2.02
N ALA A 99 -6.52 -17.82 -1.52
CA ALA A 99 -6.19 -17.06 -0.30
C ALA A 99 -6.30 -17.85 1.04
N ARG A 100 -6.27 -19.19 0.99
CA ARG A 100 -6.11 -20.07 2.16
C ARG A 100 -4.87 -20.94 1.96
N ARG A 101 -3.67 -20.37 2.11
CA ARG A 101 -2.45 -21.10 2.44
C ARG A 101 -1.60 -20.26 3.38
#